data_AF-A0A973M213-F1
#
_entry.id   AF-A0A973M213-F1
#
_cell.length_a   1.000
_cell.length_b   1.000
_cell.length_c   1.000
_cell.angle_alpha   90.00
_cell.angle_beta   90.00
_cell.angle_gamma   90.00
#
_symmetry.space_group_name_H-M   'P 1'
#
loop_
_entity.id
_entity.type
_entity.pdbx_description
1 polymer ?
#
loop_
_entity_poly.entity_id
_entity_poly.type
_entity_poly.pdbx_seq_one_letter_code
_entity_poly.pdbx_strand_id
1 'polypeptide(L)' 'MTDLNAAWADRWLRECARVLAAHREELIELDRVIGDADHGENMDRGFRAVVEKLDDGPSE' A
#
# COMPACT_ATOMS: atom_id res chain seq x y z
N MET A 1 9.63 0.91 21.43
CA MET A 1 9.41 1.22 20.00
C MET A 1 9.19 2.73 19.90
N THR A 2 10.25 3.52 20.08
CA THR A 2 10.17 4.98 20.33
C THR A 2 10.72 5.83 19.20
N ASP A 3 11.36 5.24 18.18
CA ASP A 3 11.98 5.99 17.10
C ASP A 3 11.27 5.70 15.77
N LEU A 4 10.69 6.75 15.18
CA LEU A 4 10.12 6.77 13.82
C LEU A 4 11.26 6.98 12.81
N ASN A 5 12.04 5.92 12.57
CA ASN A 5 13.18 5.94 11.65
C ASN A 5 12.86 5.28 10.30
N ALA A 6 13.80 5.31 9.35
CA ALA A 6 13.60 4.75 8.01
C ALA A 6 13.24 3.25 8.04
N ALA A 7 13.84 2.47 8.94
CA ALA A 7 13.52 1.06 9.09
C ALA A 7 12.11 0.83 9.64
N TRP A 8 11.61 1.73 10.49
CA TRP A 8 10.20 1.71 10.90
C TRP A 8 9.27 2.04 9.73
N ALA A 9 9.60 3.07 8.93
CA ALA A 9 8.79 3.49 7.79
C ALA A 9 8.72 2.40 6.69
N ASP A 10 9.84 1.73 6.39
CA ASP A 10 9.87 0.60 5.45
C ASP A 10 8.92 -0.53 5.90
N ARG A 11 9.02 -0.95 7.17
CA ARG A 11 8.11 -1.98 7.72
C ARG A 11 6.65 -1.54 7.66
N TRP A 12 6.36 -0.28 7.97
CA TRP A 12 5.00 0.24 7.92
C TRP A 12 4.44 0.23 6.49
N LEU A 13 5.21 0.67 5.49
CA LEU A 13 4.77 0.67 4.10
C LEU A 13 4.53 -0.74 3.55
N ARG A 14 5.39 -1.70 3.92
CA ARG A 14 5.19 -3.13 3.57
C ARG A 14 3.93 -3.70 4.23
N GLU A 15 3.64 -3.32 5.46
CA GLU A 15 2.43 -3.76 6.15
C GLU A 15 1.17 -3.11 5.57
N CYS A 16 1.24 -1.84 5.16
CA CYS A 16 0.17 -1.20 4.39
C CYS A 16 -0.11 -1.95 3.09
N ALA A 17 0.94 -2.32 2.32
CA ALA A 17 0.77 -3.09 1.10
C ALA A 17 0.07 -4.43 1.36
N ARG A 18 0.45 -5.13 2.43
CA ARG A 18 -0.18 -6.40 2.85
C ARG A 18 -1.66 -6.21 3.18
N VAL A 19 -2.02 -5.20 3.97
CA VAL A 19 -3.40 -4.92 4.36
C VAL A 19 -4.24 -4.49 3.16
N LEU A 20 -3.73 -3.57 2.34
CA LEU A 20 -4.45 -3.08 1.16
C LEU A 20 -4.70 -4.19 0.14
N ALA A 21 -3.75 -5.09 -0.07
CA ALA A 21 -3.94 -6.26 -0.92
C ALA A 21 -5.01 -7.21 -0.36
N ALA A 22 -5.00 -7.45 0.96
CA ALA A 22 -5.99 -8.32 1.63
C ALA A 22 -7.42 -7.75 1.58
N HIS A 23 -7.56 -6.43 1.61
CA HIS A 23 -8.84 -5.73 1.60
C HIS A 23 -9.19 -5.11 0.23
N ARG A 24 -8.49 -5.51 -0.84
CA ARG A 24 -8.66 -4.94 -2.18
C ARG A 24 -10.12 -4.94 -2.65
N GLU A 25 -10.79 -6.08 -2.52
CA GLU A 25 -12.19 -6.24 -2.94
C GLU A 25 -13.14 -5.41 -2.07
N GLU A 26 -12.91 -5.37 -0.75
CA GLU A 26 -13.70 -4.53 0.17
C GLU A 26 -13.60 -3.05 -0.20
N LEU A 27 -12.41 -2.57 -0.54
CA LEU A 27 -12.19 -1.20 -0.97
C LEU A 27 -12.89 -0.89 -2.30
N ILE A 28 -12.93 -1.84 -3.25
CA ILE A 28 -13.68 -1.71 -4.51
C ILE A 28 -15.19 -1.61 -4.21
N GLU A 29 -15.71 -2.46 -3.32
CA GLU A 29 -17.14 -2.47 -2.99
C GLU A 29 -17.58 -1.19 -2.26
N LEU A 30 -16.78 -0.71 -1.31
CA LEU A 30 -17.05 0.56 -0.62
C LEU A 30 -17.06 1.74 -1.60
N ASP A 31 -16.08 1.78 -2.51
CA ASP A 31 -15.96 2.85 -3.50
C ASP A 31 -17.07 2.78 -4.55
N ARG A 32 -17.54 1.59 -4.93
CA ARG A 32 -18.68 1.43 -5.86
C ARG A 32 -19.95 2.14 -5.39
N VAL A 33 -20.16 2.27 -4.08
CA VAL A 33 -21.38 2.90 -3.55
C VAL A 33 -21.39 4.42 -3.80
N ILE A 34 -20.23 5.06 -3.88
CA ILE A 34 -20.10 6.54 -3.91
C ILE A 34 -19.12 7.09 -4.96
N GLY A 35 -18.50 6.22 -5.75
CA GLY A 35 -17.40 6.49 -6.66
C GLY A 35 -17.43 5.57 -7.88
N ASP A 36 -16.26 5.30 -8.47
CA ASP A 36 -16.12 4.57 -9.74
C ASP A 36 -15.61 3.12 -9.59
N ALA A 37 -15.47 2.66 -8.34
CA ALA A 37 -15.08 1.30 -7.98
C ALA A 37 -13.63 0.94 -8.38
N ASP A 38 -12.74 1.93 -8.47
CA ASP A 38 -11.34 1.72 -8.83
C ASP A 38 -10.38 1.78 -7.63
N HIS A 39 -10.88 2.20 -6.46
CA HIS A 39 -10.04 2.52 -5.31
C HIS A 39 -9.15 1.36 -4.87
N GLY A 40 -9.72 0.16 -4.68
CA GLY A 40 -8.94 -1.01 -4.26
C GLY A 40 -7.87 -1.40 -5.27
N GLU A 41 -8.17 -1.34 -6.57
CA GLU A 41 -7.19 -1.60 -7.64
C GLU A 41 -6.06 -0.56 -7.64
N ASN A 42 -6.40 0.71 -7.43
CA ASN A 42 -5.44 1.80 -7.36
C ASN A 42 -4.50 1.66 -6.15
N MET A 43 -5.03 1.29 -4.99
CA MET A 43 -4.24 1.08 -3.79
C MET A 43 -3.33 -0.15 -3.88
N ASP A 44 -3.83 -1.29 -4.37
CA ASP A 44 -3.03 -2.50 -4.57
C ASP A 44 -1.90 -2.27 -5.59
N ARG A 45 -2.21 -1.66 -6.74
CA ARG A 45 -1.21 -1.32 -7.76
C ARG A 45 -0.15 -0.36 -7.23
N GLY A 46 -0.57 0.71 -6.56
CA GLY A 46 0.34 1.73 -6.02
C GLY A 46 1.27 1.17 -4.95
N PHE A 47 0.74 0.39 -4.00
CA PHE A 47 1.56 -0.16 -2.92
C PHE A 47 2.46 -1.32 -3.37
N ARG A 48 2.11 -2.08 -4.40
CA ARG A 48 3.05 -2.99 -5.07
C ARG A 48 4.26 -2.24 -5.61
N ALA A 49 4.02 -1.15 -6.35
CA ALA A 49 5.11 -0.32 -6.88
C ALA A 49 5.98 0.30 -5.77
N VAL A 50 5.39 0.68 -4.63
CA VAL A 50 6.14 1.14 -3.45
C VAL A 50 7.05 0.03 -2.92
N VAL A 51 6.52 -1.19 -2.73
CA VAL A 51 7.32 -2.32 -2.23
C VAL A 51 8.46 -2.67 -3.19
N GLU A 52 8.18 -2.74 -4.49
CA GLU A 52 9.20 -2.94 -5.53
C GLU A 52 10.31 -1.90 -5.40
N LYS A 53 9.95 -0.62 -5.22
CA LYS A 53 10.94 0.44 -5.07
C LYS A 53 11.77 0.35 -3.79
N LEU A 54 11.18 -0.16 -2.71
CA LEU A 54 11.90 -0.40 -1.46
C LEU A 54 12.87 -1.59 -1.59
N ASP A 55 12.52 -2.60 -2.39
CA ASP A 55 13.38 -3.76 -2.66
C ASP A 55 14.59 -3.40 -3.54
N ASP A 56 14.42 -2.45 -4.47
CA ASP A 56 15.52 -1.92 -5.31
C ASP A 56 16.57 -1.12 -4.51
N GLY A 57 16.24 -0.69 -3.29
CA GLY A 57 17.10 0.15 -2.47
C GLY A 57 17.21 1.60 -2.95
N PRO A 58 18.08 2.42 -2.33
CA PRO A 58 18.27 3.83 -2.70
C PRO A 58 18.69 3.93 -4.16
N SER A 59 18.00 4.75 -4.94
CA SER A 59 18.47 5.12 -6.28
C SER A 59 19.70 6.02 -6.14
N GLU A 60 20.78 5.72 -6.85
CA GLU A 60 21.96 6.59 -6.96
C GLU A 60 21.62 7.97 -7.57
#